data_AF-A0A2N2RZ53-F1
#
_entry.id   AF-A0A2N2RZ53-F1
#
_cell.length_a   1.000
_cell.length_b   1.000
_cell.length_c   1.000
_cell.angle_alpha   90.00
_cell.angle_beta   90.00
_cell.angle_gamma   90.00
#
_symmetry.space_group_name_H-M   'P 1'
#
loop_
_entity.id
_entity.type
_entity.pdbx_description
1 polymer ?
#
loop_
_entity_poly.entity_id
_entity_poly.type
_entity_poly.pdbx_seq_one_letter_code
_entity_poly.pdbx_strand_id
1 'polypeptide(L)'
;MKHWKKLLIVGAAIAGLGQFGAAYAGNDGAMAKAADRSLKGDQVCTECHDENDNKAVLAVYKGKHGVKADGRTPGCQTCHGASEAHVKNGPKKGEVGGKRGAVDVVFGAKSTLSTREQSEVCAGCHKGDKRTHWTASQHDSGDVSCVSCHTNHTHQDKVLKKATQPQVCYTCHKEQRAEGRKMSHHPVAEGKIACSDCHNPHGSAGPKLLKKNTLNETCFTCHAEKRGPFLWEHQAATEDCSNCHTPHGSNISPLLKSRAPFLCTECHDGPHNSKVPVAANAGGTQAGLTAVPSENYTGRGCMNCHSVIHGSNHPAGALLHR
;
A
#
# COMPACT_ATOMS: atom_id res chain seq x y z
N MET A 1 39.06 68.00 32.78
CA MET A 1 38.58 69.19 32.06
C MET A 1 37.16 68.93 31.57
N LYS A 2 36.21 69.78 31.99
CA LYS A 2 34.92 70.17 31.37
C LYS A 2 33.97 69.03 30.91
N HIS A 3 32.93 68.70 31.69
CA HIS A 3 31.56 69.27 31.68
C HIS A 3 30.68 68.95 30.45
N TRP A 4 29.65 68.12 30.72
CA TRP A 4 28.19 68.37 30.52
C TRP A 4 27.39 67.69 29.38
N LYS A 5 26.26 67.10 29.82
CA LYS A 5 24.91 66.94 29.20
C LYS A 5 24.75 65.90 28.06
N LYS A 6 24.10 64.75 28.29
CA LYS A 6 22.63 64.45 28.44
C LYS A 6 21.86 64.46 27.12
N LEU A 7 20.98 63.44 26.95
CA LEU A 7 19.94 63.13 25.93
C LEU A 7 20.37 61.91 25.07
N LEU A 8 19.64 60.78 24.97
CA LEU A 8 18.22 60.46 25.21
C LEU A 8 18.03 58.96 25.55
N ILE A 9 16.99 58.73 26.35
CA ILE A 9 16.33 57.49 26.75
C ILE A 9 15.59 56.92 25.51
N VAL A 10 15.61 55.62 25.23
CA VAL A 10 14.59 54.55 25.46
C VAL A 10 15.16 53.34 24.68
N GLY A 11 15.34 52.12 25.16
CA GLY A 11 14.55 51.31 26.09
C GLY A 11 14.03 50.09 25.33
N ALA A 12 14.65 48.91 25.51
CA ALA A 12 14.00 47.59 25.43
C ALA A 12 15.01 46.49 25.79
N ALA A 13 14.65 45.73 26.81
CA ALA A 13 15.43 44.68 27.43
C ALA A 13 15.42 43.37 26.62
N ILE A 14 16.58 42.70 26.56
CA ILE A 14 16.64 41.25 26.38
C ILE A 14 17.64 40.70 27.41
N ALA A 15 17.13 40.40 28.59
CA ALA A 15 17.78 39.53 29.56
C ALA A 15 16.88 38.31 29.72
N GLY A 16 17.38 37.14 29.32
CA GLY A 16 16.64 35.88 29.47
C GLY A 16 17.08 34.76 28.52
N LEU A 17 18.36 34.35 28.58
CA LEU A 17 18.80 33.07 28.03
C LEU A 17 19.51 32.29 29.13
N GLY A 18 18.71 31.71 30.01
CA GLY A 18 19.10 30.70 30.97
C GLY A 18 18.04 29.60 31.00
N GLN A 19 18.47 28.36 30.76
CA GLN A 19 17.75 27.10 30.99
C GLN A 19 16.63 26.72 30.01
N PHE A 20 17.01 26.03 28.93
CA PHE A 20 16.20 24.95 28.35
C PHE A 20 17.02 23.67 28.30
N GLY A 21 17.14 23.02 29.45
CA GLY A 21 17.68 21.68 29.60
C GLY A 21 16.93 20.96 30.69
N ALA A 22 15.79 20.36 30.33
CA ALA A 22 15.12 19.22 31.00
C ALA A 22 13.60 19.28 30.74
N ALA A 23 13.09 18.45 29.82
CA ALA A 23 11.73 17.91 29.86
C ALA A 23 11.53 16.87 28.74
N TYR A 24 12.18 15.71 28.86
CA TYR A 24 11.83 14.51 28.09
C TYR A 24 12.01 13.24 28.94
N ALA A 25 11.65 13.31 30.22
CA ALA A 25 11.62 12.16 31.12
C ALA A 25 10.31 12.21 31.91
N GLY A 26 9.24 11.69 31.31
CA GLY A 26 7.91 11.71 31.94
C GLY A 26 6.88 10.77 31.31
N ASN A 27 7.08 10.33 30.07
CA ASN A 27 6.13 9.43 29.41
C ASN A 27 6.48 7.95 29.61
N ASP A 28 7.77 7.61 29.62
CA ASP A 28 8.22 6.21 29.58
C ASP A 28 7.83 5.42 30.83
N GLY A 29 7.88 6.06 32.01
CA GLY A 29 7.46 5.43 33.28
C GLY A 29 5.94 5.25 33.42
N ALA A 30 5.14 6.12 32.79
CA ALA A 30 3.69 6.00 32.76
C ALA A 30 3.24 4.90 31.77
N MET A 31 3.89 4.81 30.61
CA MET A 31 3.62 3.76 29.63
C MET A 31 4.06 2.38 30.16
N ALA A 32 5.22 2.28 30.83
CA ALA A 32 5.67 1.02 31.44
C ALA A 32 4.72 0.49 32.53
N LYS A 33 4.16 1.37 33.36
CA LYS A 33 3.14 1.00 34.36
C LYS A 33 1.81 0.57 33.73
N ALA A 34 1.43 1.15 32.59
CA ALA A 34 0.24 0.75 31.85
C ALA A 34 0.37 -0.66 31.24
N ALA A 35 1.53 -0.99 30.66
CA ALA A 35 1.80 -2.35 30.16
C ALA A 35 1.83 -3.40 31.28
N ASP A 36 2.45 -3.12 32.44
CA ASP A 36 2.43 -4.05 33.58
C ASP A 36 1.01 -4.28 34.12
N ARG A 37 0.18 -3.24 34.16
CA ARG A 37 -1.24 -3.36 34.53
C ARG A 37 -2.04 -4.18 33.52
N SER A 38 -1.76 -4.01 32.23
CA SER A 38 -2.41 -4.75 31.15
C SER A 38 -2.06 -6.24 31.19
N LEU A 39 -0.78 -6.57 31.40
CA LEU A 39 -0.30 -7.95 31.51
C LEU A 39 -0.80 -8.66 32.78
N LYS A 40 -0.95 -7.95 33.89
CA LYS A 40 -1.62 -8.48 35.10
C LYS A 40 -3.12 -8.67 34.89
N GLY A 41 -3.76 -7.76 34.14
CA GLY A 41 -5.16 -7.89 33.74
C GLY A 41 -5.42 -9.11 32.87
N ASP A 42 -4.45 -9.51 32.04
CA ASP A 42 -4.55 -10.69 31.17
C ASP A 42 -4.52 -12.02 31.94
N GLN A 43 -4.04 -12.04 33.19
CA GLN A 43 -3.95 -13.27 34.00
C GLN A 43 -5.31 -13.97 34.14
N VAL A 44 -6.39 -13.20 34.32
CA VAL A 44 -7.76 -13.75 34.40
C VAL A 44 -8.17 -14.51 33.14
N CYS A 45 -7.57 -14.17 31.99
CA CYS A 45 -7.84 -14.81 30.71
C CYS A 45 -6.93 -16.03 30.51
N THR A 46 -5.64 -15.91 30.85
CA THR A 46 -4.64 -16.96 30.60
C THR A 46 -4.70 -18.12 31.59
N GLU A 47 -5.44 -17.99 32.70
CA GLU A 47 -5.79 -19.12 33.58
C GLU A 47 -6.60 -20.21 32.87
N CYS A 48 -7.39 -19.84 31.85
CA CYS A 48 -8.20 -20.77 31.05
C CYS A 48 -7.73 -20.90 29.61
N HIS A 49 -7.07 -19.87 29.05
CA HIS A 49 -6.51 -19.86 27.70
C HIS A 49 -4.99 -20.00 27.77
N ASP A 50 -4.52 -21.25 27.77
CA ASP A 50 -3.12 -21.61 27.89
C ASP A 50 -2.52 -22.10 26.55
N GLU A 51 -1.27 -22.59 26.57
CA GLU A 51 -0.62 -23.18 25.39
C GLU A 51 -1.32 -24.43 24.83
N ASN A 52 -2.22 -25.05 25.60
CA ASN A 52 -2.95 -26.25 25.21
C ASN A 52 -4.30 -25.93 24.55
N ASP A 53 -4.68 -24.65 24.46
CA ASP A 53 -5.90 -24.25 23.75
C ASP A 53 -5.81 -24.63 22.26
N ASN A 54 -6.82 -25.36 21.79
CA ASN A 54 -6.99 -25.76 20.38
C ASN A 54 -6.93 -24.57 19.42
N LYS A 55 -7.26 -23.36 19.90
CA LYS A 55 -6.98 -22.11 19.19
C LYS A 55 -5.94 -21.33 19.98
N ALA A 56 -4.76 -21.15 19.42
CA ALA A 56 -3.65 -20.47 20.09
C ALA A 56 -3.92 -18.97 20.31
N VAL A 57 -4.76 -18.61 21.28
CA VAL A 57 -5.04 -17.22 21.68
C VAL A 57 -3.73 -16.54 22.10
N LEU A 58 -2.86 -17.26 22.81
CA LEU A 58 -1.55 -16.79 23.24
C LEU A 58 -0.56 -16.49 22.09
N ALA A 59 -0.87 -16.88 20.85
CA ALA A 59 -0.02 -16.54 19.71
C ALA A 59 0.07 -15.02 19.48
N VAL A 60 -0.89 -14.23 19.99
CA VAL A 60 -0.82 -12.76 19.98
C VAL A 60 0.42 -12.24 20.70
N TYR A 61 0.87 -12.93 21.76
CA TYR A 61 2.06 -12.53 22.52
C TYR A 61 3.36 -12.71 21.73
N LYS A 62 3.34 -13.53 20.68
CA LYS A 62 4.48 -13.69 19.78
C LYS A 62 4.53 -12.55 18.76
N GLY A 63 3.42 -11.87 18.50
CA GLY A 63 3.31 -10.76 17.56
C GLY A 63 3.67 -9.39 18.16
N LYS A 64 3.40 -8.33 17.38
CA LYS A 64 3.68 -6.94 17.77
C LYS A 64 2.81 -6.41 18.92
N HIS A 65 1.63 -6.99 19.12
CA HIS A 65 0.75 -6.64 20.24
C HIS A 65 1.13 -7.35 21.55
N GLY A 66 2.17 -8.19 21.55
CA GLY A 66 2.63 -8.99 22.67
C GLY A 66 3.92 -8.53 23.35
N VAL A 67 4.51 -7.42 22.90
CA VAL A 67 5.85 -6.99 23.29
C VAL A 67 5.83 -6.37 24.69
N LYS A 68 6.15 -7.16 25.72
CA LYS A 68 6.14 -6.73 27.14
C LYS A 68 6.92 -5.42 27.44
N ALA A 69 7.97 -5.14 26.68
CA ALA A 69 8.79 -3.94 26.86
C ALA A 69 8.17 -2.66 26.27
N ASP A 70 7.17 -2.78 25.40
CA ASP A 70 6.49 -1.63 24.80
C ASP A 70 5.25 -1.28 25.62
N GLY A 71 5.30 -0.12 26.31
CA GLY A 71 4.23 0.36 27.16
C GLY A 71 2.87 0.58 26.47
N ARG A 72 2.84 0.55 25.13
CA ARG A 72 1.62 0.69 24.31
C ARG A 72 0.93 -0.64 24.01
N THR A 73 1.52 -1.78 24.37
CA THR A 73 0.91 -3.06 24.04
C THR A 73 -0.42 -3.23 24.75
N PRO A 74 -1.48 -3.60 24.01
CA PRO A 74 -2.80 -3.83 24.59
C PRO A 74 -2.82 -5.14 25.38
N GLY A 75 -3.79 -5.26 26.28
CA GLY A 75 -4.18 -6.53 26.90
C GLY A 75 -5.36 -7.14 26.15
N CYS A 76 -5.73 -8.35 26.56
CA CYS A 76 -6.88 -9.09 26.04
C CYS A 76 -8.14 -8.22 26.05
N GLN A 77 -8.42 -7.56 27.17
CA GLN A 77 -9.63 -6.76 27.35
C GLN A 77 -9.66 -5.47 26.53
N THR A 78 -8.50 -4.95 26.09
CA THR A 78 -8.44 -3.78 25.21
C THR A 78 -9.08 -4.08 23.84
N CYS A 79 -8.98 -5.34 23.38
CA CYS A 79 -9.59 -5.77 22.12
C CYS A 79 -10.92 -6.51 22.33
N HIS A 80 -11.05 -7.25 23.44
CA HIS A 80 -12.19 -8.14 23.68
C HIS A 80 -13.25 -7.59 24.64
N GLY A 81 -13.06 -6.38 25.17
CA GLY A 81 -13.91 -5.82 26.22
C GLY A 81 -13.65 -6.49 27.58
N ALA A 82 -14.41 -6.09 28.61
CA ALA A 82 -14.25 -6.65 29.95
C ALA A 82 -14.55 -8.16 30.00
N SER A 83 -15.49 -8.60 29.16
CA SER A 83 -15.93 -9.99 28.99
C SER A 83 -16.36 -10.66 30.30
N GLU A 84 -17.02 -9.91 31.18
CA GLU A 84 -17.37 -10.40 32.52
C GLU A 84 -18.29 -11.62 32.49
N ALA A 85 -19.24 -11.67 31.56
CA ALA A 85 -20.14 -12.81 31.39
C ALA A 85 -19.36 -14.07 30.96
N HIS A 86 -18.31 -13.91 30.15
CA HIS A 86 -17.43 -15.00 29.74
C HIS A 86 -16.62 -15.55 30.92
N VAL A 87 -16.05 -14.65 31.73
CA VAL A 87 -15.23 -15.00 32.89
C VAL A 87 -16.08 -15.66 33.99
N LYS A 88 -17.24 -15.08 34.31
CA LYS A 88 -18.10 -15.54 35.43
C LYS A 88 -18.84 -16.85 35.13
N ASN A 89 -19.22 -17.08 33.87
CA ASN A 89 -20.07 -18.21 33.48
C ASN A 89 -19.29 -19.33 32.76
N GLY A 90 -18.08 -19.66 33.20
CA GLY A 90 -17.33 -20.80 32.69
C GLY A 90 -17.83 -22.15 33.24
N PRO A 91 -17.66 -23.27 32.51
CA PRO A 91 -17.83 -24.59 33.10
C PRO A 91 -16.94 -24.71 34.34
N LYS A 92 -17.49 -25.26 35.43
CA LYS A 92 -16.72 -25.48 36.66
C LYS A 92 -15.57 -26.44 36.36
N LYS A 93 -14.47 -26.34 37.10
CA LYS A 93 -13.32 -27.26 36.97
C LYS A 93 -13.81 -28.72 37.02
N GLY A 94 -13.73 -29.43 35.89
CA GLY A 94 -14.21 -30.82 35.74
C GLY A 94 -15.50 -31.01 34.91
N GLU A 95 -16.21 -29.94 34.53
CA GLU A 95 -17.33 -30.03 33.58
C GLU A 95 -16.85 -29.99 32.13
N VAL A 96 -17.15 -31.04 31.37
CA VAL A 96 -16.93 -31.10 29.92
C VAL A 96 -18.22 -30.71 29.22
N GLY A 97 -18.20 -29.64 28.41
CA GLY A 97 -19.32 -29.25 27.54
C GLY A 97 -20.25 -28.15 28.08
N GLY A 98 -19.93 -27.49 29.20
CA GLY A 98 -20.70 -26.34 29.69
C GLY A 98 -20.63 -25.15 28.72
N LYS A 99 -21.78 -24.51 28.47
CA LYS A 99 -21.85 -23.30 27.63
C LYS A 99 -21.23 -22.12 28.38
N ARG A 100 -20.07 -21.66 27.94
CA ARG A 100 -19.42 -20.44 28.48
C ARG A 100 -20.17 -19.19 27.98
N GLY A 101 -20.22 -18.14 28.80
CA GLY A 101 -20.74 -16.84 28.39
C GLY A 101 -20.00 -16.26 27.18
N ALA A 102 -20.67 -15.40 26.42
CA ALA A 102 -20.08 -14.75 25.25
C ALA A 102 -19.00 -13.74 25.67
N VAL A 103 -17.96 -13.62 24.84
CA VAL A 103 -16.96 -12.55 24.89
C VAL A 103 -17.61 -11.28 24.34
N ASP A 104 -17.37 -10.11 24.94
CA ASP A 104 -18.06 -8.87 24.57
C ASP A 104 -17.76 -8.46 23.13
N VAL A 105 -16.49 -8.56 22.72
CA VAL A 105 -16.03 -8.27 21.37
C VAL A 105 -15.40 -9.52 20.77
N VAL A 106 -16.01 -10.00 19.69
CA VAL A 106 -15.49 -11.08 18.84
C VAL A 106 -15.23 -10.51 17.45
N PHE A 107 -14.20 -11.00 16.78
CA PHE A 107 -13.81 -10.54 15.45
C PHE A 107 -14.14 -11.58 14.37
N GLY A 108 -14.40 -11.10 13.16
CA GLY A 108 -14.68 -11.91 11.97
C GLY A 108 -16.17 -12.21 11.77
N ALA A 109 -16.45 -13.13 10.84
CA ALA A 109 -17.82 -13.39 10.35
C ALA A 109 -18.80 -13.97 11.39
N LYS A 110 -18.30 -14.44 12.54
CA LYS A 110 -19.14 -14.95 13.65
C LYS A 110 -19.40 -13.90 14.72
N SER A 111 -18.91 -12.68 14.54
CA SER A 111 -19.19 -11.58 15.44
C SER A 111 -20.64 -11.12 15.32
N THR A 112 -21.19 -10.63 16.43
CA THR A 112 -22.45 -9.88 16.45
C THR A 112 -22.26 -8.40 16.10
N LEU A 113 -21.01 -7.93 16.07
CA LEU A 113 -20.66 -6.56 15.71
C LEU A 113 -20.56 -6.42 14.19
N SER A 114 -20.99 -5.27 13.69
CA SER A 114 -20.76 -4.85 12.31
C SER A 114 -19.27 -4.75 11.99
N THR A 115 -18.94 -4.79 10.70
CA THR A 115 -17.57 -4.64 10.17
C THR A 115 -16.93 -3.32 10.58
N ARG A 116 -17.75 -2.26 10.67
CA ARG A 116 -17.35 -0.94 11.16
C ARG A 116 -17.06 -0.96 12.66
N GLU A 117 -17.96 -1.48 13.49
CA GLU A 117 -17.74 -1.58 14.94
C GLU A 117 -16.49 -2.42 15.27
N GLN A 118 -16.26 -3.52 14.54
CA GLN A 118 -15.03 -4.31 14.67
C GLN A 118 -13.79 -3.48 14.33
N SER A 119 -13.84 -2.68 13.26
CA SER A 119 -12.73 -1.83 12.84
C SER A 119 -12.49 -0.66 13.78
N GLU A 120 -13.53 -0.17 14.45
CA GLU A 120 -13.44 0.92 15.44
C GLU A 120 -12.62 0.54 16.66
N VAL A 121 -12.62 -0.73 17.07
CA VAL A 121 -11.74 -1.23 18.14
C VAL A 121 -10.26 -1.05 17.76
N CYS A 122 -9.90 -1.41 16.53
CA CYS A 122 -8.54 -1.23 16.01
C CYS A 122 -8.23 0.26 15.80
N ALA A 123 -9.18 0.99 15.22
CA ALA A 123 -9.05 2.42 14.98
C ALA A 123 -8.91 3.19 16.29
N GLY A 124 -9.43 2.72 17.43
CA GLY A 124 -9.21 3.32 18.75
C GLY A 124 -7.74 3.68 19.03
N CYS A 125 -6.81 2.83 18.56
CA CYS A 125 -5.37 3.07 18.64
C CYS A 125 -4.72 3.43 17.28
N HIS A 126 -5.27 2.97 16.15
CA HIS A 126 -4.66 3.10 14.81
C HIS A 126 -5.28 4.19 13.91
N LYS A 127 -5.52 5.41 14.42
CA LYS A 127 -6.15 6.52 13.63
C LYS A 127 -5.22 7.30 12.69
N GLY A 128 -3.92 6.97 12.62
CA GLY A 128 -2.91 7.84 12.00
C GLY A 128 -2.12 7.22 10.83
N ASP A 129 -1.18 8.02 10.33
CA ASP A 129 -0.23 7.66 9.27
C ASP A 129 -0.96 7.18 8.01
N LYS A 130 -0.77 5.92 7.58
CA LYS A 130 -1.39 5.38 6.37
C LYS A 130 -2.89 5.11 6.49
N ARG A 131 -3.53 5.37 7.63
CA ARG A 131 -4.96 5.05 7.88
C ARG A 131 -5.84 6.30 7.99
N THR A 132 -5.29 7.48 7.74
CA THR A 132 -6.04 8.75 7.81
C THR A 132 -7.23 8.81 6.84
N HIS A 133 -7.16 8.06 5.74
CA HIS A 133 -8.21 7.96 4.74
C HIS A 133 -9.04 6.67 4.85
N TRP A 134 -8.97 5.95 5.99
CA TRP A 134 -9.70 4.70 6.18
C TRP A 134 -11.20 4.89 6.07
N THR A 135 -11.73 5.84 6.83
CA THR A 135 -13.15 6.17 6.83
C THR A 135 -13.55 6.61 5.43
N ALA A 136 -14.53 5.92 4.85
CA ALA A 136 -14.99 6.08 3.47
C ALA A 136 -13.98 5.67 2.38
N SER A 137 -12.93 4.91 2.73
CA SER A 137 -12.14 4.19 1.72
C SER A 137 -13.00 3.13 1.02
N GLN A 138 -12.56 2.66 -0.16
CA GLN A 138 -13.27 1.63 -0.91
C GLN A 138 -13.42 0.31 -0.12
N HIS A 139 -12.48 0.02 0.78
CA HIS A 139 -12.57 -1.15 1.66
C HIS A 139 -13.55 -0.93 2.81
N ASP A 140 -13.55 0.25 3.44
CA ASP A 140 -14.54 0.61 4.48
C ASP A 140 -15.96 0.62 3.90
N SER A 141 -16.17 1.24 2.74
CA SER A 141 -17.45 1.24 2.03
C SER A 141 -17.86 -0.12 1.48
N GLY A 142 -16.91 -1.05 1.36
CA GLY A 142 -17.12 -2.42 0.90
C GLY A 142 -17.31 -3.42 2.04
N ASP A 143 -17.60 -2.95 3.26
CA ASP A 143 -17.77 -3.76 4.46
C ASP A 143 -16.56 -4.65 4.79
N VAL A 144 -15.35 -4.20 4.46
CA VAL A 144 -14.12 -4.91 4.81
C VAL A 144 -13.61 -4.40 6.15
N SER A 145 -13.57 -5.30 7.14
CA SER A 145 -12.99 -4.99 8.46
C SER A 145 -11.46 -5.18 8.49
N CYS A 146 -10.78 -4.60 9.48
CA CYS A 146 -9.33 -4.77 9.66
C CYS A 146 -8.92 -6.25 9.75
N VAL A 147 -9.73 -7.05 10.43
CA VAL A 147 -9.48 -8.49 10.69
C VAL A 147 -9.79 -9.38 9.48
N SER A 148 -10.37 -8.83 8.42
CA SER A 148 -10.52 -9.53 7.14
C SER A 148 -9.17 -9.72 6.42
N CYS A 149 -8.18 -8.87 6.74
CA CYS A 149 -6.83 -8.95 6.18
C CYS A 149 -5.76 -9.24 7.23
N HIS A 150 -5.86 -8.60 8.40
CA HIS A 150 -4.89 -8.75 9.48
C HIS A 150 -5.26 -9.90 10.41
N THR A 151 -4.27 -10.71 10.78
CA THR A 151 -4.43 -11.75 11.82
C THR A 151 -3.55 -11.41 13.02
N ASN A 152 -4.17 -11.30 14.21
CA ASN A 152 -3.46 -10.89 15.43
C ASN A 152 -3.04 -12.08 16.31
N HIS A 153 -3.79 -13.18 16.32
CA HIS A 153 -3.42 -14.42 17.02
C HIS A 153 -2.45 -15.27 16.17
N THR A 154 -1.36 -14.65 15.72
CA THR A 154 -0.28 -15.31 15.00
C THR A 154 1.03 -14.60 15.30
N HIS A 155 2.13 -15.32 15.23
CA HIS A 155 3.47 -14.73 15.30
C HIS A 155 3.71 -13.75 14.15
N GLN A 156 3.27 -14.10 12.94
CA GLN A 156 3.52 -13.33 11.74
C GLN A 156 2.26 -13.21 10.90
N ASP A 157 1.85 -11.97 10.68
CA ASP A 157 0.73 -11.64 9.82
C ASP A 157 1.12 -11.77 8.34
N LYS A 158 0.35 -12.55 7.59
CA LYS A 158 0.63 -12.86 6.18
C LYS A 158 0.52 -11.62 5.29
N VAL A 159 -0.37 -10.67 5.61
CA VAL A 159 -0.56 -9.48 4.79
C VAL A 159 0.62 -8.49 4.89
N LEU A 160 1.46 -8.62 5.91
CA LEU A 160 2.62 -7.74 6.12
C LEU A 160 3.87 -8.17 5.34
N LYS A 161 3.92 -9.41 4.82
CA LYS A 161 5.07 -9.90 4.05
C LYS A 161 4.79 -9.81 2.55
N LYS A 162 5.76 -9.27 1.80
CA LYS A 162 5.65 -9.12 0.34
C LYS A 162 5.29 -10.43 -0.38
N ALA A 163 5.91 -11.54 0.00
CA ALA A 163 5.69 -12.85 -0.62
C ALA A 163 4.30 -13.46 -0.36
N THR A 164 3.61 -13.07 0.73
CA THR A 164 2.32 -13.65 1.14
C THR A 164 1.15 -12.66 1.10
N GLN A 165 1.42 -11.37 0.91
CA GLN A 165 0.41 -10.32 0.80
C GLN A 165 -0.53 -10.53 -0.40
N PRO A 166 -0.04 -10.84 -1.63
CA PRO A 166 -0.91 -10.97 -2.79
C PRO A 166 -2.02 -12.00 -2.59
N GLN A 167 -1.73 -13.10 -1.89
CA GLN A 167 -2.68 -14.18 -1.62
C GLN A 167 -3.85 -13.71 -0.75
N VAL A 168 -3.64 -12.76 0.17
CA VAL A 168 -4.73 -12.15 0.93
C VAL A 168 -5.59 -11.28 0.03
N CYS A 169 -4.98 -10.43 -0.80
CA CYS A 169 -5.69 -9.55 -1.73
C CYS A 169 -6.50 -10.36 -2.76
N TYR A 170 -5.92 -11.43 -3.29
CA TYR A 170 -6.49 -12.29 -4.33
C TYR A 170 -7.67 -13.14 -3.87
N THR A 171 -7.99 -13.17 -2.58
CA THR A 171 -9.24 -13.76 -2.09
C THR A 171 -10.45 -13.05 -2.71
N CYS A 172 -10.35 -11.73 -2.88
CA CYS A 172 -11.37 -10.87 -3.49
C CYS A 172 -10.95 -10.36 -4.88
N HIS A 173 -9.71 -9.91 -5.06
CA HIS A 173 -9.19 -9.31 -6.30
C HIS A 173 -8.75 -10.37 -7.33
N LYS A 174 -9.73 -11.14 -7.83
CA LYS A 174 -9.49 -12.26 -8.76
C LYS A 174 -9.00 -11.83 -10.13
N GLU A 175 -9.40 -10.66 -10.61
CA GLU A 175 -8.93 -10.11 -11.87
C GLU A 175 -7.43 -9.84 -11.82
N GLN A 176 -6.96 -9.12 -10.79
CA GLN A 176 -5.53 -8.82 -10.62
C GLN A 176 -4.69 -10.09 -10.43
N ARG A 177 -5.28 -11.15 -9.84
CA ARG A 177 -4.66 -12.48 -9.79
C ARG A 177 -4.42 -13.07 -11.18
N ALA A 178 -5.37 -12.88 -12.10
CA ALA A 178 -5.23 -13.33 -13.47
C ALA A 178 -4.25 -12.46 -14.26
N GLU A 179 -4.30 -11.14 -14.07
CA GLU A 179 -3.38 -10.20 -14.72
C GLU A 179 -1.92 -10.44 -14.33
N GLY A 180 -1.64 -10.66 -13.04
CA GLY A 180 -0.31 -10.99 -12.54
C GLY A 180 0.23 -12.37 -12.98
N ARG A 181 -0.51 -13.10 -13.82
CA ARG A 181 -0.08 -14.36 -14.45
C ARG A 181 0.08 -14.25 -15.97
N LYS A 182 -0.19 -13.08 -16.56
CA LYS A 182 0.01 -12.84 -18.00
C LYS A 182 1.50 -12.83 -18.35
N MET A 183 1.84 -12.89 -19.63
CA MET A 183 3.24 -12.99 -20.08
C MET A 183 4.14 -11.85 -19.57
N SER A 184 3.62 -10.63 -19.51
CA SER A 184 4.30 -9.46 -18.99
C SER A 184 3.52 -8.91 -17.81
N HIS A 185 4.14 -8.87 -16.63
CA HIS A 185 3.54 -8.34 -15.41
C HIS A 185 4.65 -7.78 -14.50
N HIS A 186 4.27 -6.95 -13.53
CA HIS A 186 5.19 -6.60 -12.46
C HIS A 186 5.40 -7.80 -11.55
N PRO A 187 6.59 -7.97 -10.93
CA PRO A 187 6.98 -9.21 -10.26
C PRO A 187 6.37 -9.38 -8.85
N VAL A 188 5.04 -9.31 -8.78
CA VAL A 188 4.22 -9.49 -7.57
C VAL A 188 4.10 -10.97 -7.22
N ALA A 189 3.90 -11.83 -8.22
CA ALA A 189 3.78 -13.28 -8.03
C ALA A 189 5.10 -13.90 -7.54
N GLU A 190 6.23 -13.31 -7.95
CA GLU A 190 7.58 -13.65 -7.55
C GLU A 190 7.98 -13.03 -6.20
N GLY A 191 7.10 -12.23 -5.58
CA GLY A 191 7.32 -11.62 -4.27
C GLY A 191 8.40 -10.54 -4.21
N LYS A 192 8.85 -10.02 -5.37
CA LYS A 192 9.86 -8.93 -5.43
C LYS A 192 9.25 -7.58 -5.08
N ILE A 193 8.00 -7.38 -5.46
CA ILE A 193 7.15 -6.27 -5.03
C ILE A 193 5.82 -6.80 -4.51
N ALA A 194 5.01 -5.93 -3.90
CA ALA A 194 3.69 -6.29 -3.41
C ALA A 194 2.63 -5.26 -3.83
N CYS A 195 1.35 -5.60 -3.71
CA CYS A 195 0.24 -4.70 -4.02
C CYS A 195 0.37 -3.36 -3.27
N SER A 196 0.79 -3.47 -2.01
CA SER A 196 1.04 -2.33 -1.13
C SER A 196 2.31 -1.55 -1.47
N ASP A 197 3.08 -1.87 -2.50
CA ASP A 197 4.14 -0.99 -2.99
C ASP A 197 3.53 0.17 -3.78
N CYS A 198 2.44 -0.06 -4.53
CA CYS A 198 1.70 0.96 -5.29
C CYS A 198 0.45 1.49 -4.57
N HIS A 199 -0.32 0.61 -3.93
CA HIS A 199 -1.59 0.95 -3.29
C HIS A 199 -1.46 1.16 -1.78
N ASN A 200 -2.36 1.96 -1.20
CA ASN A 200 -2.62 1.98 0.23
C ASN A 200 -3.98 1.32 0.51
N PRO A 201 -4.02 0.07 1.02
CA PRO A 201 -5.27 -0.64 1.27
C PRO A 201 -6.13 0.02 2.35
N HIS A 202 -5.61 1.00 3.10
CA HIS A 202 -6.36 1.71 4.12
C HIS A 202 -6.93 3.06 3.64
N GLY A 203 -6.92 3.35 2.33
CA GLY A 203 -7.34 4.65 1.82
C GLY A 203 -6.19 5.55 1.40
N SER A 204 -6.39 6.35 0.34
CA SER A 204 -5.50 7.43 -0.06
C SER A 204 -6.26 8.48 -0.86
N ALA A 205 -5.67 9.66 -1.01
CA ALA A 205 -6.18 10.70 -1.91
C ALA A 205 -5.99 10.36 -3.40
N GLY A 206 -5.04 9.47 -3.73
CA GLY A 206 -4.77 9.03 -5.08
C GLY A 206 -5.90 8.17 -5.68
N PRO A 207 -6.05 8.16 -7.02
CA PRO A 207 -7.06 7.36 -7.68
C PRO A 207 -6.84 5.87 -7.39
N LYS A 208 -7.93 5.09 -7.29
CA LYS A 208 -7.87 3.63 -7.05
C LYS A 208 -6.94 3.25 -5.88
N LEU A 209 -6.94 4.07 -4.82
CA LEU A 209 -6.10 3.86 -3.63
C LEU A 209 -4.59 3.88 -3.90
N LEU A 210 -4.11 4.58 -4.93
CA LEU A 210 -2.68 4.75 -5.13
C LEU A 210 -2.04 5.60 -4.02
N LYS A 211 -0.82 5.26 -3.62
CA LYS A 211 -0.09 5.96 -2.56
C LYS A 211 0.28 7.41 -2.90
N LYS A 212 0.44 7.70 -4.19
CA LYS A 212 0.70 9.06 -4.68
C LYS A 212 -0.56 9.64 -5.28
N ASN A 213 -0.57 10.95 -5.52
CA ASN A 213 -1.77 11.65 -5.95
C ASN A 213 -2.14 11.30 -7.40
N THR A 214 -1.16 10.91 -8.21
CA THR A 214 -1.37 10.47 -9.59
C THR A 214 -0.76 9.10 -9.88
N LEU A 215 -1.19 8.51 -11.00
CA LEU A 215 -0.61 7.27 -11.51
C LEU A 215 0.87 7.45 -11.83
N ASN A 216 1.22 8.51 -12.56
CA ASN A 216 2.59 8.79 -12.98
C ASN A 216 3.53 8.99 -11.78
N GLU A 217 3.11 9.75 -10.77
CA GLU A 217 3.89 9.90 -9.54
C GLU A 217 4.14 8.57 -8.83
N THR A 218 3.16 7.66 -8.87
CA THR A 218 3.33 6.32 -8.32
C THR A 218 4.36 5.53 -9.13
N CYS A 219 4.27 5.56 -10.46
CA CYS A 219 5.24 4.91 -11.35
C CYS A 219 6.67 5.44 -11.12
N PHE A 220 6.84 6.75 -10.97
CA PHE A 220 8.14 7.40 -10.77
C PHE A 220 8.80 7.08 -9.41
N THR A 221 8.10 6.42 -8.49
CA THR A 221 8.75 5.91 -7.27
C THR A 221 9.81 4.84 -7.56
N CYS A 222 9.68 4.15 -8.70
CA CYS A 222 10.65 3.18 -9.19
C CYS A 222 11.22 3.56 -10.56
N HIS A 223 10.37 4.07 -11.47
CA HIS A 223 10.74 4.47 -12.83
C HIS A 223 11.14 5.94 -12.91
N ALA A 224 12.08 6.35 -12.05
CA ALA A 224 12.52 7.74 -11.94
C ALA A 224 13.11 8.28 -13.25
N GLU A 225 13.69 7.41 -14.08
CA GLU A 225 14.24 7.73 -15.39
C GLU A 225 13.19 8.19 -16.41
N LYS A 226 11.90 8.04 -16.11
CA LYS A 226 10.77 8.44 -16.98
C LYS A 226 10.07 9.72 -16.52
N ARG A 227 10.51 10.32 -15.41
CA ARG A 227 9.80 11.44 -14.76
C ARG A 227 9.87 12.77 -15.53
N GLY A 228 10.93 13.00 -16.28
CA GLY A 228 11.19 14.30 -16.88
C GLY A 228 11.55 15.40 -15.85
N PRO A 229 11.54 16.68 -16.27
CA PRO A 229 11.12 17.14 -17.58
C PRO A 229 12.10 16.72 -18.67
N PHE A 230 11.58 16.34 -19.84
CA PHE A 230 12.40 16.15 -21.04
C PHE A 230 12.36 17.41 -21.91
N LEU A 231 13.38 17.65 -22.74
CA LEU A 231 13.34 18.73 -23.74
C LEU A 231 12.21 18.50 -24.75
N TRP A 232 12.06 17.25 -25.20
CA TRP A 232 11.02 16.78 -26.09
C TRP A 232 10.24 15.69 -25.38
N GLU A 233 9.10 16.07 -24.80
CA GLU A 233 8.23 15.14 -24.11
C GLU A 233 7.30 14.43 -25.09
N HIS A 234 7.05 13.15 -24.85
CA HIS A 234 5.96 12.47 -25.52
C HIS A 234 4.69 12.70 -24.70
N GLN A 235 3.76 13.50 -25.23
CA GLN A 235 2.58 13.97 -24.50
C GLN A 235 1.81 12.84 -23.80
N ALA A 236 1.58 11.72 -24.47
CA ALA A 236 0.87 10.58 -23.88
C ALA A 236 1.58 10.00 -22.64
N ALA A 237 2.91 10.07 -22.57
CA ALA A 237 3.71 9.56 -21.46
C ALA A 237 3.74 10.54 -20.26
N THR A 238 3.61 11.84 -20.49
CA THR A 238 3.59 12.85 -19.42
C THR A 238 2.22 12.98 -18.77
N GLU A 239 1.15 12.73 -19.52
CA GLU A 239 -0.22 12.75 -19.02
C GLU A 239 -0.56 11.53 -18.14
N ASP A 240 -0.47 10.32 -18.69
CA ASP A 240 -0.83 9.09 -17.98
C ASP A 240 -0.07 7.88 -18.56
N CYS A 241 0.80 7.25 -17.76
CA CYS A 241 1.54 6.05 -18.19
C CYS A 241 0.60 4.90 -18.61
N SER A 242 -0.61 4.86 -18.05
CA SER A 242 -1.62 3.87 -18.39
C SER A 242 -2.30 4.12 -19.72
N ASN A 243 -2.00 5.20 -20.44
CA ASN A 243 -2.41 5.36 -21.83
C ASN A 243 -1.92 4.19 -22.69
N CYS A 244 -0.66 3.80 -22.49
CA CYS A 244 -0.03 2.69 -23.21
C CYS A 244 0.11 1.42 -22.37
N HIS A 245 0.30 1.54 -21.05
CA HIS A 245 0.61 0.41 -20.17
C HIS A 245 -0.60 -0.13 -19.39
N THR A 246 -0.59 -1.43 -19.10
CA THR A 246 -1.49 -2.06 -18.13
C THR A 246 -0.69 -2.39 -16.85
N PRO A 247 -0.90 -1.70 -15.72
CA PRO A 247 0.02 -1.78 -14.58
C PRO A 247 0.07 -3.15 -13.89
N HIS A 248 -0.92 -4.03 -14.06
CA HIS A 248 -0.91 -5.36 -13.43
C HIS A 248 -0.41 -6.47 -14.35
N GLY A 249 -0.71 -6.39 -15.65
CA GLY A 249 -0.21 -7.36 -16.61
C GLY A 249 -0.83 -7.27 -18.00
N SER A 250 -0.08 -7.72 -18.99
CA SER A 250 -0.46 -7.83 -20.39
C SER A 250 0.13 -9.09 -21.03
N ASN A 251 -0.50 -9.55 -22.11
CA ASN A 251 0.10 -10.55 -23.00
C ASN A 251 1.13 -9.92 -23.97
N ILE A 252 1.27 -8.60 -23.96
CA ILE A 252 2.15 -7.83 -24.84
C ILE A 252 3.21 -7.14 -23.99
N SER A 253 4.48 -7.42 -24.26
CA SER A 253 5.60 -6.86 -23.49
C SER A 253 6.07 -5.50 -24.04
N PRO A 254 6.46 -4.53 -23.18
CA PRO A 254 6.40 -4.55 -21.72
C PRO A 254 5.08 -3.97 -21.19
N LEU A 255 4.20 -4.84 -20.67
CA LEU A 255 2.88 -4.49 -20.14
C LEU A 255 2.05 -3.55 -21.04
N LEU A 256 2.06 -3.74 -22.36
CA LEU A 256 1.38 -2.84 -23.31
C LEU A 256 -0.08 -3.24 -23.54
N LYS A 257 -0.97 -2.27 -23.77
CA LYS A 257 -2.37 -2.53 -24.17
C LYS A 257 -2.48 -3.15 -25.55
N SER A 258 -1.65 -2.68 -26.48
CA SER A 258 -1.61 -3.12 -27.87
C SER A 258 -0.16 -3.22 -28.34
N ARG A 259 0.09 -4.00 -29.39
CA ARG A 259 1.44 -4.17 -29.95
C ARG A 259 1.73 -3.05 -30.94
N ALA A 260 3.00 -2.67 -31.07
CA ALA A 260 3.42 -1.86 -32.21
C ALA A 260 3.15 -2.62 -33.54
N PRO A 261 2.77 -1.92 -34.61
CA PRO A 261 2.57 -0.47 -34.72
C PRO A 261 1.19 0.02 -34.26
N PHE A 262 0.23 -0.88 -34.00
CA PHE A 262 -1.17 -0.51 -33.73
C PHE A 262 -1.34 0.47 -32.59
N LEU A 263 -0.59 0.28 -31.50
CA LEU A 263 -0.59 1.20 -30.35
C LEU A 263 -0.24 2.65 -30.76
N CYS A 264 0.67 2.82 -31.71
CA CYS A 264 1.08 4.14 -32.18
C CYS A 264 0.01 4.74 -33.11
N THR A 265 -0.58 3.91 -33.97
CA THR A 265 -1.59 4.35 -34.95
C THR A 265 -2.94 4.73 -34.33
N GLU A 266 -3.15 4.42 -33.05
CA GLU A 266 -4.32 4.91 -32.29
C GLU A 266 -4.32 6.44 -32.13
N CYS A 267 -3.13 7.07 -32.15
CA CYS A 267 -2.99 8.53 -32.05
C CYS A 267 -2.26 9.16 -33.24
N HIS A 268 -1.37 8.41 -33.90
CA HIS A 268 -0.58 8.88 -35.03
C HIS A 268 -1.14 8.32 -36.35
N ASP A 269 -1.86 9.16 -37.09
CA ASP A 269 -2.35 8.89 -38.44
C ASP A 269 -1.35 9.29 -39.55
N GLY A 270 -0.09 9.49 -39.16
CA GLY A 270 0.85 10.37 -39.84
C GLY A 270 1.10 10.07 -41.35
N PRO A 271 1.46 11.11 -42.14
CA PRO A 271 1.69 11.07 -43.59
C PRO A 271 3.05 10.44 -43.98
N HIS A 272 3.62 9.61 -43.12
CA HIS A 272 4.97 9.10 -43.31
C HIS A 272 5.05 8.18 -44.54
N ASN A 273 6.21 8.15 -45.18
CA ASN A 273 6.60 7.14 -46.18
C ASN A 273 6.66 5.71 -45.57
N SER A 274 6.09 5.50 -44.37
CA SER A 274 5.53 4.23 -43.95
C SER A 274 4.51 3.83 -45.00
N LYS A 275 4.99 3.18 -46.06
CA LYS A 275 4.16 2.43 -46.97
C LYS A 275 3.41 1.41 -46.11
N VAL A 276 2.19 1.76 -45.71
CA VAL A 276 1.24 0.84 -45.09
C VAL A 276 0.30 0.32 -46.19
N PRO A 277 0.75 -0.55 -47.11
CA PRO A 277 -0.22 -1.37 -47.82
C PRO A 277 0.10 -2.83 -47.55
N VAL A 278 -0.35 -3.36 -46.41
CA VAL A 278 -0.73 -4.77 -46.38
C VAL A 278 -1.60 -5.06 -45.17
N ALA A 279 -2.75 -5.68 -45.44
CA ALA A 279 -3.73 -6.13 -44.45
C ALA A 279 -3.11 -6.97 -43.33
N ALA A 280 -3.81 -7.05 -42.21
CA ALA A 280 -3.43 -7.69 -40.93
C ALA A 280 -2.98 -9.17 -40.98
N ASN A 281 -2.86 -9.77 -42.17
CA ASN A 281 -2.41 -11.15 -42.43
C ASN A 281 -1.29 -11.27 -43.48
N ALA A 282 -0.56 -10.20 -43.82
CA ALA A 282 0.61 -10.32 -44.71
C ALA A 282 1.86 -10.84 -43.99
N GLY A 283 1.74 -11.97 -43.29
CA GLY A 283 2.84 -12.94 -43.32
C GLY A 283 2.79 -13.59 -44.70
N GLY A 284 3.87 -13.55 -45.47
CA GLY A 284 3.93 -14.25 -46.76
C GLY A 284 3.57 -15.74 -46.61
N THR A 285 3.08 -16.47 -47.62
CA THR A 285 3.12 -16.26 -49.07
C THR A 285 1.83 -16.75 -49.75
N GLN A 286 1.14 -15.88 -50.48
CA GLN A 286 0.58 -16.19 -51.79
C GLN A 286 0.45 -14.88 -52.59
N ALA A 287 1.39 -14.65 -53.51
CA ALA A 287 1.35 -13.65 -54.60
C ALA A 287 1.42 -12.14 -54.28
N GLY A 288 2.35 -11.64 -53.43
CA GLY A 288 2.45 -10.18 -53.21
C GLY A 288 3.70 -9.66 -52.48
N LEU A 289 4.86 -10.31 -52.67
CA LEU A 289 6.11 -9.91 -52.02
C LEU A 289 6.63 -8.56 -52.56
N THR A 290 6.73 -7.56 -51.68
CA THR A 290 7.97 -6.80 -51.63
C THR A 290 8.99 -7.68 -50.89
N ALA A 291 10.20 -7.82 -51.40
CA ALA A 291 11.22 -8.75 -50.88
C ALA A 291 11.78 -8.38 -49.49
N VAL A 292 11.25 -7.33 -48.86
CA VAL A 292 11.73 -6.77 -47.60
C VAL A 292 10.55 -6.63 -46.65
N PRO A 293 10.54 -7.31 -45.49
CA PRO A 293 9.54 -7.10 -44.45
C PRO A 293 9.45 -5.61 -44.08
N SER A 294 8.23 -5.08 -43.92
CA SER A 294 8.05 -3.68 -43.51
C SER A 294 8.72 -3.43 -42.17
N GLU A 295 9.62 -2.44 -42.10
CA GLU A 295 10.32 -2.03 -40.87
C GLU A 295 9.36 -1.65 -39.74
N ASN A 296 8.11 -1.29 -40.07
CA ASN A 296 7.06 -0.92 -39.12
C ASN A 296 6.43 -2.13 -38.41
N TYR A 297 6.54 -3.33 -38.98
CA TYR A 297 5.97 -4.57 -38.42
C TYR A 297 7.05 -5.57 -37.98
N THR A 298 8.30 -5.33 -38.35
CA THR A 298 9.43 -6.23 -38.07
C THR A 298 10.21 -5.75 -36.84
N GLY A 299 10.69 -6.66 -36.00
CA GLY A 299 11.46 -6.30 -34.80
C GLY A 299 10.64 -5.47 -33.81
N ARG A 300 11.10 -4.24 -33.51
CA ARG A 300 10.40 -3.33 -32.59
C ARG A 300 9.37 -2.41 -33.29
N GLY A 301 9.13 -2.62 -34.59
CA GLY A 301 8.23 -1.80 -35.39
C GLY A 301 8.68 -0.34 -35.44
N CYS A 302 7.77 0.60 -35.14
CA CYS A 302 8.07 2.03 -35.09
C CYS A 302 9.30 2.36 -34.21
N MET A 303 9.50 1.60 -33.13
CA MET A 303 10.61 1.81 -32.19
C MET A 303 11.97 1.38 -32.73
N ASN A 304 12.05 0.81 -33.94
CA ASN A 304 13.33 0.61 -34.63
C ASN A 304 14.01 1.97 -34.93
N CYS A 305 13.20 3.00 -35.24
CA CYS A 305 13.66 4.36 -35.49
C CYS A 305 13.33 5.28 -34.32
N HIS A 306 12.16 5.14 -33.72
CA HIS A 306 11.67 5.95 -32.60
C HIS A 306 12.02 5.31 -31.26
N SER A 307 13.30 5.28 -30.90
CA SER A 307 13.79 4.50 -29.75
C SER A 307 13.51 5.13 -28.38
N VAL A 308 13.24 6.44 -28.32
CA VAL A 308 13.08 7.21 -27.07
C VAL A 308 11.64 7.70 -26.87
N ILE A 309 10.66 6.79 -27.01
CA ILE A 309 9.21 7.06 -26.94
C ILE A 309 8.69 7.64 -25.61
N HIS A 310 9.52 7.72 -24.57
CA HIS A 310 9.14 8.31 -23.28
C HIS A 310 9.59 9.78 -23.15
N GLY A 311 10.32 10.29 -24.13
CA GLY A 311 10.88 11.64 -24.14
C GLY A 311 12.38 11.66 -24.45
N SER A 312 12.85 12.76 -25.03
CA SER A 312 14.24 12.98 -25.41
C SER A 312 14.78 14.31 -24.86
N ASN A 313 16.04 14.31 -24.45
CA ASN A 313 16.79 15.52 -24.11
C ASN A 313 17.74 15.98 -25.23
N HIS A 314 17.72 15.31 -26.39
CA HIS A 314 18.56 15.67 -27.51
C HIS A 314 17.98 16.89 -28.24
N PRO A 315 18.76 17.94 -28.59
CA PRO A 315 18.25 19.13 -29.28
C PRO A 315 17.44 18.82 -30.54
N ALA A 316 17.87 17.83 -31.31
CA ALA A 316 17.17 17.30 -32.48
C ALA A 316 16.36 16.01 -32.20
N GLY A 317 15.68 15.93 -31.05
CA GLY A 317 14.94 14.77 -30.54
C GLY A 317 13.41 14.89 -30.65
N ALA A 318 12.88 15.91 -31.34
CA ALA A 318 11.44 16.18 -31.45
C ALA A 318 10.62 15.00 -32.05
N LEU A 319 11.26 14.14 -32.85
CA LEU A 319 10.64 12.93 -33.41
C LEU A 319 10.95 11.67 -32.59
N LEU A 320 11.52 11.78 -31.39
CA LEU A 320 11.75 10.65 -30.47
C LEU A 320 12.66 9.53 -31.02
N HIS A 321 13.57 9.86 -31.93
CA HIS A 321 14.54 8.90 -32.52
C HIS A 321 15.90 8.85 -31.81
N ARG A 322 16.22 9.86 -31.00
CA ARG A 322 17.45 9.97 -30.21
C ARG A 322 17.28 10.95 -29.06
#